data_AF-A0A7K4FZR4-F1
#
_entry.id   AF-A0A7K4FZR4-F1
#
_cell.length_a   1.000
_cell.length_b   1.000
_cell.length_c   1.000
_cell.angle_alpha   90.00
_cell.angle_beta   90.00
_cell.angle_gamma   90.00
#
_symmetry.space_group_name_H-M   'P 1'
#
loop_
_entity.id
_entity.type
_entity.pdbx_description
1 polymer ?
#
loop_
_entity_poly.entity_id
_entity_poly.type
_entity_poly.pdbx_seq_one_letter_code
_entity_poly.pdbx_strand_id
1 'polypeptide(L)'
;MYPKFVQLVKTLKEVGPNLQLLSMVLRESENNLEKYMMEIKYLYFTPLPSFSTVIFDGNFPVRKSIKSDVIFPNKKLKVNSIINYSGIPEAYDPLLDRWDLSFDIRANGMKLEGITENRDPLMFSTLRTSKAFTDIIKGMYNNLQIHSFIIDYGRRDIILDVISTSEEVAKNLEYVPFIRLTFSISEPKMYIIELLIPFNYLNIILEILKEMRDSIDGTLFTLRKMPYFTPII
;
A
#
# COMPACT_ATOMS: atom_id res chain seq x y z
N MET A 1 20.23 3.98 -11.58
CA MET A 1 18.78 4.31 -11.63
C MET A 1 18.21 3.69 -12.89
N TYR A 2 17.03 3.06 -12.83
CA TYR A 2 16.40 2.31 -13.94
C TYR A 2 15.15 3.05 -14.45
N PRO A 3 15.26 4.01 -15.40
CA PRO A 3 14.16 4.92 -15.73
C PRO A 3 12.93 4.22 -16.29
N LYS A 4 13.12 3.17 -17.10
CA LYS A 4 12.04 2.37 -17.68
C LYS A 4 11.23 1.62 -16.61
N PHE A 5 11.91 1.07 -15.60
CA PHE A 5 11.27 0.41 -14.47
C PHE A 5 10.42 1.41 -13.66
N VAL A 6 11.00 2.56 -13.31
CA VAL A 6 10.34 3.61 -12.54
C VAL A 6 9.09 4.12 -13.27
N GLN A 7 9.21 4.38 -14.58
CA GLN A 7 8.09 4.83 -15.39
C GLN A 7 6.98 3.76 -15.45
N LEU A 8 7.35 2.50 -15.66
CA LEU A 8 6.40 1.39 -15.68
C LEU A 8 5.63 1.29 -14.36
N VAL A 9 6.30 1.25 -13.21
CA VAL A 9 5.63 1.15 -11.89
C VAL A 9 4.67 2.32 -11.66
N LYS A 10 5.08 3.55 -12.03
CA LYS A 10 4.21 4.73 -11.91
C LYS A 10 2.97 4.62 -12.80
N THR A 11 3.10 4.15 -14.03
CA THR A 11 1.95 3.96 -14.92
C THR A 11 1.06 2.79 -14.48
N LEU A 12 1.64 1.67 -14.04
CA LEU A 12 0.89 0.53 -13.51
C LEU A 12 0.02 0.93 -12.30
N LYS A 13 0.49 1.85 -11.46
CA LYS A 13 -0.30 2.38 -10.35
C LYS A 13 -1.62 3.03 -10.80
N GLU A 14 -1.63 3.65 -11.97
CA GLU A 14 -2.80 4.35 -12.51
C GLU A 14 -3.73 3.42 -13.29
N VAL A 15 -3.17 2.60 -14.20
CA VAL A 15 -3.97 1.82 -15.17
C VAL A 15 -3.96 0.31 -14.94
N GLY A 16 -3.25 -0.16 -13.91
CA GLY A 16 -3.14 -1.58 -13.58
C GLY A 16 -2.44 -2.41 -14.67
N PRO A 17 -2.67 -3.73 -14.72
CA PRO A 17 -2.04 -4.63 -15.68
C PRO A 17 -2.68 -4.57 -17.09
N ASN A 18 -3.37 -3.48 -17.45
CA ASN A 18 -3.98 -3.34 -18.78
C ASN A 18 -2.91 -3.07 -19.84
N LEU A 19 -2.39 -4.13 -20.47
CA LEU A 19 -1.32 -4.08 -21.46
C LEU A 19 -1.61 -3.12 -22.63
N GLN A 20 -2.87 -3.05 -23.07
CA GLN A 20 -3.25 -2.14 -24.16
C GLN A 20 -3.13 -0.67 -23.75
N LEU A 21 -3.57 -0.31 -22.53
CA LEU A 21 -3.40 1.06 -22.03
C LEU A 21 -1.92 1.36 -21.75
N LEU A 22 -1.19 0.40 -21.18
CA LEU A 22 0.24 0.53 -20.91
C LEU A 22 1.04 0.75 -22.20
N SER A 23 0.73 -0.01 -23.27
CA SER A 23 1.41 0.11 -24.56
C SER A 23 1.20 1.49 -25.18
N MET A 24 -0.02 2.03 -25.09
CA MET A 24 -0.37 3.37 -25.55
C MET A 24 0.36 4.47 -24.76
N VAL A 25 0.38 4.38 -23.42
CA VAL A 25 0.98 5.41 -22.56
C VAL A 25 2.51 5.38 -22.64
N LEU A 26 3.11 4.19 -22.59
CA LEU A 26 4.56 4.00 -22.58
C LEU A 26 5.17 3.99 -23.99
N ARG A 27 4.35 3.96 -25.05
CA ARG A 27 4.76 3.87 -26.46
C ARG A 27 5.68 2.68 -26.72
N GLU A 28 5.31 1.52 -26.15
CA GLU A 28 6.05 0.27 -26.22
C GLU A 28 5.10 -0.85 -26.66
N SER A 29 5.60 -1.89 -27.34
CA SER A 29 4.73 -3.00 -27.74
C SER A 29 4.22 -3.81 -26.53
N GLU A 30 2.99 -4.32 -26.61
CA GLU A 30 2.38 -5.15 -25.56
C GLU A 30 3.28 -6.35 -25.22
N ASN A 31 3.80 -7.07 -26.23
CA ASN A 31 4.70 -8.20 -26.03
C ASN A 31 5.99 -7.83 -25.27
N ASN A 32 6.57 -6.65 -25.53
CA ASN A 32 7.76 -6.21 -24.81
C ASN A 32 7.43 -5.83 -23.37
N LEU A 33 6.30 -5.17 -23.14
CA LEU A 33 5.84 -4.82 -21.80
C LEU A 33 5.54 -6.07 -20.97
N GLU A 34 4.84 -7.04 -21.55
CA GLU A 34 4.54 -8.32 -20.91
C GLU A 34 5.82 -9.05 -20.50
N LYS A 35 6.79 -9.20 -21.43
CA LYS A 35 8.10 -9.79 -21.12
C LYS A 35 8.81 -9.06 -20.00
N TYR A 36 8.83 -7.72 -20.08
CA TYR A 36 9.51 -6.91 -19.08
C TYR A 36 8.84 -7.00 -17.70
N MET A 37 7.50 -7.05 -17.65
CA MET A 37 6.74 -7.24 -16.41
C MET A 37 7.00 -8.63 -15.80
N MET A 38 7.08 -9.68 -16.62
CA MET A 38 7.40 -11.04 -16.15
C MET A 38 8.81 -11.16 -15.56
N GLU A 39 9.75 -10.29 -15.94
CA GLU A 39 11.10 -10.25 -15.38
C GLU A 39 11.17 -9.54 -14.01
N ILE A 40 10.17 -8.72 -13.67
CA ILE A 40 10.14 -8.03 -12.38
C ILE A 40 9.79 -9.04 -11.29
N LYS A 41 10.76 -9.28 -10.41
CA LYS A 41 10.59 -10.19 -9.27
C LYS A 41 9.47 -9.71 -8.36
N TYR A 42 8.60 -10.65 -7.98
CA TYR A 42 7.50 -10.43 -7.04
C TYR A 42 6.57 -9.28 -7.45
N LEU A 43 6.36 -9.09 -8.76
CA LEU A 43 5.40 -8.12 -9.26
C LEU A 43 3.97 -8.58 -8.94
N TYR A 44 3.22 -7.77 -8.20
CA TYR A 44 1.82 -8.03 -7.88
C TYR A 44 0.98 -6.75 -7.94
N PHE A 45 -0.25 -6.90 -8.42
CA PHE A 45 -1.21 -5.80 -8.55
C PHE A 45 -2.29 -5.93 -7.50
N THR A 46 -2.41 -4.95 -6.62
CA THR A 46 -3.46 -4.95 -5.61
C THR A 46 -4.47 -3.84 -5.92
N PRO A 47 -5.72 -4.15 -6.30
CA PRO A 47 -6.72 -3.15 -6.65
C PRO A 47 -7.10 -2.29 -5.44
N LEU A 48 -7.20 -0.98 -5.63
CA LEU A 48 -7.61 -0.04 -4.58
C LEU A 48 -8.99 0.55 -4.91
N PRO A 49 -10.08 -0.01 -4.35
CA PRO A 49 -11.45 0.44 -4.57
C PRO A 49 -11.72 1.78 -3.88
N SER A 50 -12.74 2.49 -4.37
CA SER A 50 -13.30 3.67 -3.68
C SER A 50 -14.09 3.25 -2.44
N PHE A 51 -13.64 3.66 -1.26
CA PHE A 51 -14.38 3.53 -0.01
C PHE A 51 -14.17 4.75 0.88
N SER A 52 -15.19 5.05 1.71
CA SER A 52 -15.22 6.20 2.62
C SER A 52 -15.05 5.86 4.09
N THR A 53 -15.15 4.58 4.41
CA THR A 53 -15.13 4.09 5.78
C THR A 53 -14.28 2.84 5.84
N VAL A 54 -13.36 2.80 6.80
CA VAL A 54 -12.68 1.57 7.21
C VAL A 54 -13.34 1.08 8.49
N ILE A 55 -13.66 -0.20 8.52
CA ILE A 55 -14.23 -0.86 9.69
C ILE A 55 -13.16 -1.81 10.24
N PHE A 56 -12.75 -1.55 11.48
CA PHE A 56 -12.01 -2.53 12.26
C PHE A 56 -13.03 -3.48 12.90
N ASP A 57 -13.09 -4.72 12.40
CA ASP A 57 -13.98 -5.74 12.92
C ASP A 57 -13.24 -6.58 13.97
N GLY A 58 -13.74 -6.59 15.21
CA GLY A 58 -13.14 -7.23 16.37
C GLY A 58 -12.26 -6.33 17.24
N ASN A 59 -11.91 -6.85 18.42
CA ASN A 59 -10.87 -6.27 19.28
C ASN A 59 -9.50 -6.56 18.67
N PHE A 60 -9.07 -5.74 17.72
CA PHE A 60 -7.73 -5.88 17.12
C PHE A 60 -6.68 -5.31 18.09
N PRO A 61 -5.77 -6.14 18.63
CA PRO A 61 -4.68 -5.66 19.46
C PRO A 61 -3.67 -4.94 18.56
N VAL A 62 -3.45 -3.65 18.83
CA VAL A 62 -2.37 -2.85 18.25
C VAL A 62 -1.28 -2.74 19.28
N ARG A 63 -0.04 -3.06 18.91
CA ARG A 63 1.09 -2.96 19.83
C ARG A 63 1.54 -1.51 19.95
N LYS A 64 1.42 -0.92 21.14
CA LYS A 64 2.00 0.40 21.43
C LYS A 64 3.48 0.30 21.80
N SER A 65 3.88 -0.77 22.48
CA SER A 65 5.28 -1.09 22.78
C SER A 65 5.46 -2.60 22.97
N ILE A 66 6.70 -3.08 23.09
CA ILE A 66 6.98 -4.49 23.45
C ILE A 66 6.23 -4.92 24.73
N LYS A 67 5.96 -3.97 25.63
CA LYS A 67 5.34 -4.21 26.94
C LYS A 67 3.85 -3.87 26.99
N SER A 68 3.28 -3.28 25.93
CA SER A 68 1.90 -2.80 25.97
C SER A 68 1.19 -2.91 24.62
N ASP A 69 0.00 -3.49 24.67
CA ASP A 69 -0.95 -3.51 23.57
C ASP A 69 -2.11 -2.55 23.89
N VAL A 70 -2.67 -1.96 22.85
CA VAL A 70 -3.86 -1.11 22.87
C VAL A 70 -4.91 -1.80 22.01
N ILE A 71 -6.09 -2.03 22.57
CA ILE A 71 -7.20 -2.60 21.80
C ILE A 71 -7.95 -1.44 21.16
N PHE A 72 -8.03 -1.45 19.83
CA PHE A 72 -8.95 -0.56 19.14
C PHE A 72 -10.34 -1.22 19.18
N PRO A 73 -11.33 -0.60 19.84
CA PRO A 73 -12.68 -1.13 19.85
C PRO A 73 -13.27 -1.08 18.43
N ASN A 74 -14.27 -1.92 18.16
CA ASN A 74 -15.06 -1.88 16.92
C ASN A 74 -15.45 -0.43 16.57
N LYS A 75 -14.70 0.16 15.65
CA LYS A 75 -14.85 1.57 15.30
C LYS A 75 -14.85 1.70 13.79
N LYS A 76 -15.93 2.30 13.29
CA LYS A 76 -16.02 2.79 11.92
C LYS A 76 -15.25 4.11 11.88
N LEU A 77 -14.17 4.16 11.10
CA LEU A 77 -13.37 5.36 10.93
C LEU A 77 -13.61 5.92 9.53
N LYS A 78 -14.05 7.19 9.46
CA LYS A 78 -14.22 7.92 8.21
C LYS A 78 -12.86 8.23 7.63
N VAL A 79 -12.58 7.73 6.43
CA VAL A 79 -11.35 8.01 5.71
C VAL A 79 -11.55 9.29 4.90
N ASN A 80 -10.73 10.28 5.18
CA ASN A 80 -10.72 11.57 4.48
C ASN A 80 -9.89 11.51 3.19
N SER A 81 -8.75 10.82 3.23
CA SER A 81 -7.93 10.62 2.03
C SER A 81 -7.11 9.35 2.11
N ILE A 82 -6.83 8.78 0.95
CA ILE A 82 -5.90 7.66 0.77
C ILE A 82 -4.77 8.15 -0.13
N ILE A 83 -3.53 7.83 0.23
CA ILE A 83 -2.37 8.07 -0.63
C ILE A 83 -1.72 6.73 -0.94
N ASN A 84 -1.66 6.40 -2.23
CA ASN A 84 -1.02 5.19 -2.75
C ASN A 84 0.41 5.50 -3.21
N TYR A 85 1.39 5.00 -2.46
CA TYR A 85 2.80 5.17 -2.79
C TYR A 85 3.32 4.01 -3.63
N SER A 86 2.95 2.77 -3.31
CA SER A 86 3.51 1.55 -3.92
C SER A 86 5.03 1.42 -3.73
N GLY A 87 5.57 2.02 -2.67
CA GLY A 87 7.02 2.15 -2.43
C GLY A 87 7.69 3.23 -3.28
N ILE A 88 9.02 3.23 -3.25
CA ILE A 88 9.86 4.18 -4.00
C ILE A 88 10.62 3.41 -5.08
N PRO A 89 10.12 3.35 -6.33
CA PRO A 89 10.75 2.54 -7.37
C PRO A 89 12.14 3.07 -7.76
N GLU A 90 12.41 4.36 -7.54
CA GLU A 90 13.72 4.97 -7.73
C GLU A 90 14.79 4.38 -6.80
N ALA A 91 14.39 3.89 -5.63
CA ALA A 91 15.26 3.29 -4.63
C ALA A 91 15.41 1.76 -4.80
N TYR A 92 14.81 1.15 -5.81
CA TYR A 92 14.87 -0.30 -6.04
C TYR A 92 15.79 -0.67 -7.19
N ASP A 93 16.65 -1.68 -6.97
CA ASP A 93 17.44 -2.35 -8.00
C ASP A 93 16.75 -3.67 -8.41
N PRO A 94 16.10 -3.73 -9.59
CA PRO A 94 15.41 -4.93 -10.06
C PRO A 94 16.34 -6.08 -10.44
N LEU A 95 17.61 -5.81 -10.77
CA LEU A 95 18.56 -6.87 -11.12
C LEU A 95 19.05 -7.60 -9.87
N LEU A 96 19.35 -6.83 -8.81
CA LEU A 96 19.89 -7.35 -7.56
C LEU A 96 18.83 -7.70 -6.52
N ASP A 97 17.57 -7.30 -6.72
CA ASP A 97 16.50 -7.39 -5.71
C ASP A 97 16.91 -6.72 -4.39
N ARG A 98 17.36 -5.46 -4.50
CA ARG A 98 17.89 -4.68 -3.38
C ARG A 98 17.32 -3.28 -3.34
N TRP A 99 17.33 -2.70 -2.15
CA TRP A 99 16.81 -1.36 -1.90
C TRP A 99 17.94 -0.44 -1.44
N ASP A 100 17.95 0.78 -1.97
CA ASP A 100 18.73 1.90 -1.48
C ASP A 100 18.06 2.47 -0.21
N LEU A 101 18.83 2.58 0.86
CA LEU A 101 18.40 3.06 2.16
C LEU A 101 19.12 4.36 2.55
N SER A 102 19.44 5.20 1.55
CA SER A 102 19.90 6.58 1.75
C SER A 102 18.83 7.47 2.38
N PHE A 103 17.54 7.15 2.14
CA PHE A 103 16.37 7.94 2.58
C PHE A 103 16.33 9.36 2.00
N ASP A 104 17.05 9.61 0.90
CA ASP A 104 17.12 10.94 0.27
C ASP A 104 15.99 11.21 -0.73
N ILE A 105 15.23 10.17 -1.09
CA ILE A 105 14.16 10.24 -2.07
C ILE A 105 12.82 10.20 -1.34
N ARG A 106 12.00 11.24 -1.54
CA ARG A 106 10.62 11.26 -1.06
C ARG A 106 9.71 10.48 -2.00
N ALA A 107 8.84 9.64 -1.46
CA ALA A 107 7.87 8.88 -2.24
C ALA A 107 6.88 9.78 -2.99
N ASN A 108 6.62 9.46 -4.26
CA ASN A 108 5.61 10.15 -5.06
C ASN A 108 4.25 9.45 -4.94
N GLY A 109 3.48 9.83 -3.91
CA GLY A 109 2.16 9.27 -3.62
C GLY A 109 1.06 9.77 -4.55
N MET A 110 0.20 8.87 -5.01
CA MET A 110 -1.03 9.22 -5.71
C MET A 110 -2.14 9.41 -4.68
N LYS A 111 -2.55 10.66 -4.47
CA LYS A 111 -3.69 10.98 -3.61
C LYS A 111 -4.98 10.62 -4.34
N LEU A 112 -5.83 9.83 -3.69
CA LEU A 112 -7.11 9.42 -4.24
C LEU A 112 -8.20 10.39 -3.77
N GLU A 113 -8.78 11.10 -4.72
CA GLU A 113 -9.90 12.02 -4.51
C GLU A 113 -11.23 11.36 -4.91
N GLY A 114 -12.37 11.88 -4.45
CA GLY A 114 -13.68 11.32 -4.81
C GLY A 114 -14.03 10.04 -4.05
N ILE A 115 -13.67 9.98 -2.76
CA ILE A 115 -14.23 9.02 -1.81
C ILE A 115 -15.76 9.23 -1.75
N THR A 116 -16.51 8.40 -2.45
CA THR A 116 -17.96 8.55 -2.58
C THR A 116 -18.67 8.13 -1.31
N GLU A 117 -19.51 9.00 -0.74
CA GLU A 117 -20.23 8.76 0.52
C GLU A 117 -21.26 7.62 0.45
N ASN A 118 -21.63 7.14 -0.75
CA ASN A 118 -22.69 6.15 -0.99
C ASN A 118 -22.19 4.78 -1.49
N ARG A 119 -20.95 4.38 -1.21
CA ARG A 119 -20.49 3.02 -1.53
C ARG A 119 -20.41 2.17 -0.27
N ASP A 120 -20.86 0.92 -0.41
CA ASP A 120 -20.89 -0.03 0.69
C ASP A 120 -19.52 -0.08 1.38
N PRO A 121 -19.48 -0.01 2.72
CA PRO A 121 -18.22 -0.12 3.44
C PRO A 121 -17.55 -1.43 3.06
N LEU A 122 -16.24 -1.40 2.84
CA LEU A 122 -15.47 -2.62 2.62
C LEU A 122 -15.49 -3.43 3.92
N MET A 123 -16.38 -4.43 3.98
CA MET A 123 -16.52 -5.35 5.11
C MET A 123 -15.33 -6.32 5.08
N PHE A 124 -14.38 -6.09 5.99
CA PHE A 124 -13.13 -6.87 6.09
C PHE A 124 -13.35 -8.37 6.37
N SER A 125 -14.50 -8.77 6.92
CA SER A 125 -14.73 -10.11 7.47
C SER A 125 -15.64 -11.04 6.67
N THR A 126 -16.21 -10.61 5.54
CA THR A 126 -17.29 -11.39 4.86
C THR A 126 -16.89 -12.13 3.58
N LEU A 127 -15.63 -12.06 3.16
CA LEU A 127 -15.16 -12.70 1.92
C LEU A 127 -14.72 -14.15 2.18
N ARG A 128 -15.60 -15.11 1.83
CA ARG A 128 -15.41 -16.53 2.17
C ARG A 128 -14.55 -17.33 1.18
N THR A 129 -14.27 -16.82 -0.04
CA THR A 129 -13.37 -17.49 -1.02
C THR A 129 -12.67 -16.49 -1.95
N SER A 130 -11.46 -16.85 -2.41
CA SER A 130 -10.65 -16.05 -3.35
C SER A 130 -11.27 -15.90 -4.74
N LYS A 131 -11.98 -16.93 -5.22
CA LYS A 131 -12.62 -16.92 -6.56
C LYS A 131 -13.75 -15.89 -6.66
N ALA A 132 -14.60 -15.82 -5.64
CA ALA A 132 -15.67 -14.82 -5.57
C ALA A 132 -15.09 -13.39 -5.48
N PHE A 133 -13.95 -13.23 -4.82
CA PHE A 133 -13.28 -11.93 -4.71
C PHE A 133 -12.73 -11.45 -6.06
N THR A 134 -12.05 -12.31 -6.82
CA THR A 134 -11.49 -11.95 -8.14
C THR A 134 -12.57 -11.50 -9.12
N ASP A 135 -13.73 -12.18 -9.15
CA ASP A 135 -14.83 -11.84 -10.05
C ASP A 135 -15.51 -10.52 -9.64
N ILE A 136 -15.64 -10.26 -8.33
CA ILE A 136 -16.13 -8.98 -7.81
C ILE A 136 -15.16 -7.85 -8.19
N ILE A 137 -13.85 -8.04 -8.00
CA ILE A 137 -12.85 -7.03 -8.38
C ILE A 137 -12.87 -6.75 -9.88
N LYS A 138 -12.99 -7.78 -10.73
CA LYS A 138 -13.13 -7.59 -12.18
C LYS A 138 -14.38 -6.78 -12.51
N GLY A 139 -15.50 -7.06 -11.85
CA GLY A 139 -16.72 -6.26 -11.96
C GLY A 139 -16.52 -4.82 -11.51
N MET A 140 -15.87 -4.59 -10.38
CA MET A 140 -15.56 -3.26 -9.85
C MET A 140 -14.65 -2.48 -10.80
N TYR A 141 -13.63 -3.13 -11.37
CA TYR A 141 -12.72 -2.51 -12.33
C TYR A 141 -13.46 -2.06 -13.58
N ASN A 142 -14.24 -2.97 -14.17
CA ASN A 142 -15.02 -2.69 -15.37
C ASN A 142 -16.08 -1.60 -15.15
N ASN A 143 -16.53 -1.42 -13.91
CA ASN A 143 -17.48 -0.38 -13.51
C ASN A 143 -16.80 0.91 -13.00
N LEU A 144 -15.47 1.08 -13.21
CA LEU A 144 -14.70 2.25 -12.78
C LEU A 144 -14.78 2.51 -11.26
N GLN A 145 -14.89 1.43 -10.47
CA GLN A 145 -14.98 1.52 -9.01
C GLN A 145 -13.61 1.43 -8.31
N ILE A 146 -12.57 1.12 -9.07
CA ILE A 146 -11.17 1.07 -8.64
C ILE A 146 -10.49 2.38 -9.07
N HIS A 147 -9.86 3.07 -8.12
CA HIS A 147 -9.20 4.35 -8.36
C HIS A 147 -7.73 4.21 -8.76
N SER A 148 -7.06 3.18 -8.25
CA SER A 148 -5.65 2.91 -8.54
C SER A 148 -5.31 1.46 -8.21
N PHE A 149 -4.07 1.07 -8.50
CA PHE A 149 -3.49 -0.20 -8.11
C PHE A 149 -2.27 0.03 -7.23
N ILE A 150 -2.16 -0.70 -6.13
CA ILE A 150 -0.93 -0.77 -5.37
C ILE A 150 -0.02 -1.78 -6.07
N ILE A 151 1.19 -1.35 -6.39
CA ILE A 151 2.17 -2.13 -7.14
C ILE A 151 3.22 -2.62 -6.17
N ASP A 152 3.22 -3.92 -5.91
CA ASP A 152 4.27 -4.56 -5.13
C ASP A 152 5.30 -5.16 -6.09
N TYR A 153 6.59 -5.00 -5.75
CA TYR A 153 7.73 -5.45 -6.53
C TYR A 153 8.93 -5.60 -5.61
N GLY A 154 9.86 -6.48 -6.01
CA GLY A 154 10.94 -6.91 -5.15
C GLY A 154 10.43 -7.74 -3.98
N ARG A 155 11.31 -8.53 -3.38
CA ARG A 155 10.91 -9.35 -2.25
C ARG A 155 10.52 -8.45 -1.08
N ARG A 156 9.29 -8.57 -0.57
CA ARG A 156 8.84 -7.91 0.67
C ARG A 156 8.03 -8.90 1.49
N ASP A 157 8.35 -9.05 2.77
CA ASP A 157 7.90 -10.19 3.58
C ASP A 157 6.96 -9.77 4.73
N ILE A 158 7.08 -8.54 5.22
CA ILE A 158 6.47 -8.10 6.49
C ILE A 158 5.61 -6.88 6.25
N ILE A 159 4.40 -6.89 6.78
CA ILE A 159 3.55 -5.70 6.82
C ILE A 159 3.61 -5.09 8.21
N LEU A 160 3.83 -3.78 8.24
CA LEU A 160 3.86 -2.97 9.43
C LEU A 160 2.97 -1.74 9.23
N ASP A 161 1.86 -1.68 9.96
CA ASP A 161 1.05 -0.47 10.03
C ASP A 161 1.53 0.40 11.19
N VAL A 162 1.89 1.65 10.92
CA VAL A 162 2.23 2.68 11.91
C VAL A 162 1.03 3.59 12.08
N ILE A 163 0.57 3.75 13.32
CA ILE A 163 -0.57 4.58 13.68
C ILE A 163 -0.06 5.79 14.45
N SER A 164 -0.41 6.99 13.98
CA SER A 164 0.00 8.24 14.63
C SER A 164 -1.02 9.34 14.40
N THR A 165 -1.20 10.20 15.39
CA THR A 165 -1.94 11.46 15.32
C THR A 165 -1.07 12.60 14.77
N SER A 166 0.25 12.39 14.69
CA SER A 166 1.23 13.33 14.15
C SER A 166 1.34 13.21 12.62
N GLU A 167 1.07 14.33 11.94
CA GLU A 167 1.27 14.45 10.49
C GLU A 167 2.75 14.39 10.11
N GLU A 168 3.65 14.77 11.02
CA GLU A 168 5.09 14.72 10.80
C GLU A 168 5.59 13.28 10.67
N VAL A 169 5.06 12.35 11.47
CA VAL A 169 5.36 10.92 11.32
C VAL A 169 4.96 10.43 9.92
N ALA A 170 3.77 10.81 9.44
CA ALA A 170 3.33 10.44 8.10
C ALA A 170 4.28 10.98 7.02
N LYS A 171 4.68 12.27 7.12
CA LYS A 171 5.61 12.91 6.18
C LYS A 171 7.01 12.29 6.21
N ASN A 172 7.54 11.98 7.39
CA ASN A 172 8.86 11.37 7.54
C ASN A 172 8.90 9.96 6.94
N LEU A 173 7.81 9.19 7.12
CA LEU A 173 7.71 7.85 6.55
C LEU A 173 7.60 7.85 5.02
N GLU A 174 7.30 8.97 4.37
CA GLU A 174 7.35 9.08 2.90
C GLU A 174 8.78 8.93 2.34
N TYR A 175 9.82 9.04 3.17
CA TYR A 175 11.21 8.77 2.75
C TYR A 175 11.61 7.30 2.92
N VAL A 176 10.79 6.49 3.59
CA VAL A 176 11.05 5.06 3.75
C VAL A 176 10.64 4.33 2.46
N PRO A 177 11.57 3.65 1.75
CA PRO A 177 11.28 3.02 0.44
C PRO A 177 10.16 1.99 0.43
N PHE A 178 9.82 1.48 1.61
CA PHE A 178 8.81 0.45 1.86
C PHE A 178 7.41 1.01 2.11
N ILE A 179 7.22 2.34 2.09
CA ILE A 179 5.90 2.95 2.27
C ILE A 179 4.95 2.52 1.15
N ARG A 180 3.87 1.85 1.53
CA ARG A 180 2.90 1.28 0.59
C ARG A 180 1.67 2.18 0.46
N LEU A 181 1.09 2.56 1.59
CA LEU A 181 -0.15 3.33 1.68
C LEU A 181 -0.16 4.27 2.88
N THR A 182 -0.98 5.32 2.81
CA THR A 182 -1.39 6.09 3.98
C THR A 182 -2.89 6.39 3.95
N PHE A 183 -3.56 6.11 5.05
CA PHE A 183 -4.93 6.56 5.32
C PHE A 183 -4.89 7.79 6.23
N SER A 184 -5.60 8.85 5.86
CA SER A 184 -5.87 9.98 6.74
C SER A 184 -7.32 9.92 7.21
N ILE A 185 -7.49 9.94 8.53
CA ILE A 185 -8.78 9.92 9.23
C ILE A 185 -8.95 11.30 9.87
N SER A 186 -10.12 11.91 9.70
CA SER A 186 -10.39 13.25 10.20
C SER A 186 -10.83 13.26 11.67
N GLU A 187 -11.61 12.27 12.11
CA GLU A 187 -12.22 12.25 13.44
C GLU A 187 -12.16 10.84 14.08
N PRO A 188 -11.23 10.62 15.04
CA PRO A 188 -10.16 11.53 15.47
C PRO A 188 -9.11 11.72 14.37
N LYS A 189 -8.40 12.87 14.36
CA LYS A 189 -7.28 13.10 13.44
C LYS A 189 -6.24 12.01 13.64
N MET A 190 -6.03 11.17 12.63
CA MET A 190 -5.14 10.03 12.71
C MET A 190 -4.63 9.65 11.32
N TYR A 191 -3.40 9.13 11.28
CA TYR A 191 -2.75 8.57 10.13
C TYR A 191 -2.48 7.10 10.38
N ILE A 192 -2.80 6.26 9.39
CA ILE A 192 -2.42 4.85 9.36
C ILE A 192 -1.52 4.67 8.15
N ILE A 193 -0.23 4.46 8.39
CA ILE A 193 0.81 4.32 7.37
C ILE A 193 1.19 2.85 7.26
N GLU A 194 1.03 2.26 6.09
CA GLU A 194 1.41 0.88 5.83
C GLU A 194 2.80 0.83 5.21
N LEU A 195 3.70 0.05 5.81
CA LEU A 195 5.00 -0.31 5.28
C LEU A 195 4.98 -1.79 4.88
N LEU A 196 5.49 -2.12 3.68
CA LEU A 196 5.69 -3.49 3.23
C LEU A 196 7.20 -3.75 3.07
N ILE A 197 7.78 -4.37 4.11
CA ILE A 197 9.21 -4.37 4.38
C ILE A 197 9.80 -5.75 4.07
N PRO A 198 10.92 -5.83 3.33
CA PRO A 198 11.69 -7.06 3.20
C PRO A 198 12.32 -7.46 4.54
N PHE A 199 12.34 -8.75 4.86
CA PHE A 199 12.77 -9.24 6.19
C PHE A 199 14.18 -8.76 6.57
N ASN A 200 15.11 -8.71 5.62
CA ASN A 200 16.49 -8.26 5.82
C ASN A 200 16.62 -6.77 6.19
N TYR A 201 15.61 -5.94 5.92
CA TYR A 201 15.62 -4.52 6.27
C TYR A 201 14.76 -4.18 7.50
N LEU A 202 14.09 -5.16 8.10
CA LEU A 202 13.19 -4.94 9.25
C LEU A 202 13.88 -4.20 10.40
N ASN A 203 15.07 -4.64 10.81
CA ASN A 203 15.78 -4.06 11.94
C ASN A 203 16.12 -2.58 11.72
N ILE A 204 16.48 -2.21 10.49
CA ILE A 204 16.78 -0.82 10.13
C ILE A 204 15.51 0.03 10.27
N ILE A 205 14.38 -0.47 9.77
CA ILE A 205 13.10 0.24 9.88
C ILE A 205 12.65 0.37 11.33
N LEU A 206 12.83 -0.67 12.15
CA LEU A 206 12.52 -0.61 13.57
C LEU A 206 13.33 0.45 14.32
N GLU A 207 14.61 0.62 14.00
CA GLU A 207 15.43 1.70 14.59
C GLU A 207 14.96 3.08 14.14
N ILE A 208 14.55 3.26 12.88
CA ILE A 208 13.96 4.53 12.40
C ILE A 208 12.67 4.85 13.16
N LEU A 209 11.79 3.86 13.35
CA LEU A 209 10.55 4.06 14.10
C LEU A 209 10.79 4.37 15.57
N LYS A 210 11.86 3.82 16.15
CA LYS A 210 12.25 4.08 17.53
C LYS A 210 12.67 5.54 17.76
N GLU A 211 13.30 6.18 16.78
CA GLU A 211 13.63 7.62 16.84
C GLU A 211 12.36 8.50 16.86
N MET A 212 11.25 8.03 16.28
CA MET A 212 9.98 8.75 16.25
C MET A 212 8.96 8.24 17.28
N ARG A 213 9.36 7.33 18.19
CA ARG A 213 8.44 6.57 19.04
C ARG A 213 7.50 7.44 19.87
N ASP A 214 7.97 8.62 20.30
CA ASP A 214 7.22 9.51 21.17
C ASP A 214 6.04 10.18 20.43
N SER A 215 6.08 10.17 19.09
CA SER A 215 5.00 10.64 18.22
C SER A 215 4.19 9.49 17.59
N ILE A 216 4.57 8.23 17.83
CA ILE A 216 3.84 7.06 17.33
C ILE A 216 2.85 6.58 18.40
N ASP A 217 1.57 6.54 18.04
CA ASP A 217 0.51 6.10 18.96
C ASP A 217 0.42 4.58 19.05
N GLY A 218 0.77 3.87 17.97
CA GLY A 218 0.82 2.43 17.94
C GLY A 218 1.38 1.84 16.64
N THR A 219 1.63 0.53 16.67
CA THR A 219 2.13 -0.25 15.54
C THR A 219 1.43 -1.60 15.46
N LEU A 220 1.14 -2.07 14.25
CA LEU A 220 0.59 -3.40 14.01
C LEU A 220 1.54 -4.16 13.08
N PHE A 221 2.04 -5.31 13.56
CA PHE A 221 2.94 -6.17 12.79
C PHE A 221 2.21 -7.43 12.34
N THR A 222 2.33 -7.77 11.06
CA THR A 222 1.84 -9.06 10.56
C THR A 222 2.71 -9.61 9.43
N LEU A 223 2.90 -10.93 9.44
CA LEU A 223 3.52 -11.68 8.33
C LEU A 223 2.52 -11.97 7.20
N ARG A 224 1.22 -11.92 7.52
CA ARG A 224 0.13 -12.16 6.58
C ARG A 224 -1.00 -11.21 6.94
N LYS A 225 -1.19 -10.17 6.14
CA LYS A 225 -2.41 -9.39 6.26
C LYS A 225 -3.53 -10.21 5.63
N MET A 226 -4.68 -10.31 6.30
CA MET A 226 -5.91 -10.66 5.58
C MET A 226 -6.02 -9.66 4.43
N PRO A 227 -6.11 -10.10 3.16
CA PRO A 227 -6.09 -9.19 2.04
C PRO A 227 -7.31 -8.27 2.14
N TYR A 228 -7.11 -7.01 2.55
CA TYR A 228 -8.06 -5.93 2.28
C TYR A 228 -8.38 -5.89 0.78
N PHE A 229 -7.37 -6.29 -0.01
CA PHE A 229 -7.36 -6.35 -1.45
C PHE A 229 -6.59 -7.61 -1.86
N THR A 230 -7.15 -8.39 -2.78
CA THR A 230 -6.48 -9.60 -3.30
C THR A 230 -5.62 -9.22 -4.49
N PRO A 231 -4.36 -9.68 -4.54
CA PRO A 231 -3.51 -9.50 -5.69
C PRO A 231 -4.10 -10.13 -6.96
N ILE A 232 -3.95 -9.44 -8.08
CA ILE A 232 -4.15 -9.99 -9.43
C ILE A 232 -2.77 -10.08 -10.08
N ILE A 233 -2.55 -11.14 -10.87
CA ILE A 233 -1.40 -11.31 -11.76
C ILE A 233 -1.83 -10.84 -13.14
#